data_AF-A0A9Q4D2Q8-F1
#
_entry.id   AF-A0A9Q4D2Q8-F1
#
_cell.length_a   1.000
_cell.length_b   1.000
_cell.length_c   1.000
_cell.angle_alpha   90.00
_cell.angle_beta   90.00
_cell.angle_gamma   90.00
#
_symmetry.space_group_name_H-M   'P 1'
#
loop_
_entity.id
_entity.type
_entity.pdbx_description
1 polymer ?
#
loop_
_entity_poly.entity_id
_entity_poly.type
_entity_poly.pdbx_seq_one_letter_code
_entity_poly.pdbx_strand_id
1 'polypeptide(L)'
;LALLHLPFVAFGLGVLMVNALSRPGQVLWSAGPLRITVEGLSVGGSLALRTLVIGVLAIGFIVSTDGVRLMHSLHQQARLGPRITYAVLAGYRMLQEMPREWQTIRQAHAVRAPLHADGTLPRGVRSLARASFALLVISVRKGERMAQSLESRGLGLSPRTVWRPVRLSAADWLMAAGVLATLAAVLLASGMLGHLKGIDTLFG
;
A
#
# COMPACT_ATOMS: atom_id res chain seq x y z
N LEU A 1 -7.43 8.56 12.97
CA LEU A 1 -7.97 8.18 11.65
C LEU A 1 -8.00 9.36 10.68
N ALA A 2 -8.63 10.50 11.03
CA ALA A 2 -8.68 11.69 10.16
C ALA A 2 -7.28 12.17 9.65
N LEU A 3 -6.26 12.14 10.51
CA LEU A 3 -4.88 12.52 10.16
C LEU A 3 -4.26 11.65 9.04
N LEU A 4 -4.68 10.39 8.87
CA LEU A 4 -4.15 9.52 7.81
C LEU A 4 -4.57 9.97 6.41
N HIS A 5 -5.67 10.71 6.28
CA HIS A 5 -6.17 11.17 4.98
C HIS A 5 -5.52 12.48 4.53
N LEU A 6 -4.78 13.18 5.40
CA LEU A 6 -4.10 14.44 5.08
C LEU A 6 -3.25 14.40 3.80
N PRO A 7 -2.38 13.39 3.55
CA PRO A 7 -1.60 13.35 2.31
C PRO A 7 -2.48 13.23 1.06
N PHE A 8 -3.60 12.51 1.13
CA PHE A 8 -4.53 12.35 0.01
C PHE A 8 -5.32 13.62 -0.26
N VAL A 9 -5.71 14.34 0.80
CA VAL A 9 -6.36 15.65 0.67
C VAL A 9 -5.38 16.67 0.08
N ALA A 10 -4.14 16.73 0.58
CA ALA A 10 -3.11 17.61 0.05
C ALA A 10 -2.83 17.31 -1.43
N PHE A 11 -2.71 16.04 -1.80
CA PHE A 11 -2.52 15.62 -3.18
C PHE A 11 -3.74 15.96 -4.06
N GLY A 12 -4.96 15.68 -3.60
CA GLY A 12 -6.19 16.00 -4.33
C GLY A 12 -6.35 17.50 -4.57
N LEU A 13 -6.05 18.33 -3.57
CA LEU A 13 -6.03 19.79 -3.71
C LEU A 13 -4.95 20.25 -4.69
N GLY A 14 -3.76 19.65 -4.64
CA GLY A 14 -2.69 19.91 -5.61
C GLY A 14 -3.12 19.62 -7.05
N VAL A 15 -3.73 18.44 -7.29
CA VAL A 15 -4.25 18.05 -8.60
C VAL A 15 -5.35 19.01 -9.08
N LEU A 16 -6.25 19.43 -8.19
CA LEU A 16 -7.29 20.40 -8.49
C LEU A 16 -6.68 21.75 -8.89
N MET A 17 -5.74 22.27 -8.11
CA MET A 17 -5.08 23.55 -8.38
C MET A 17 -4.32 23.52 -9.70
N VAL A 18 -3.53 22.49 -9.96
CA VAL A 18 -2.79 22.36 -11.22
C VAL A 18 -3.73 22.29 -12.42
N ASN A 19 -4.82 21.50 -12.33
CA ASN A 19 -5.78 21.42 -13.44
C ASN A 19 -6.57 22.73 -13.62
N ALA A 20 -6.96 23.40 -12.54
CA ALA A 20 -7.66 24.67 -12.60
C ALA A 20 -6.82 25.76 -13.28
N LEU A 21 -5.50 25.78 -13.05
CA LEU A 21 -4.59 26.81 -13.56
C LEU A 21 -3.98 26.50 -14.94
N SER A 22 -3.78 25.22 -15.28
CA SER A 22 -3.03 24.82 -16.49
C SER A 22 -3.89 24.32 -17.64
N ARG A 23 -5.16 23.96 -17.41
CA ARG A 23 -6.00 23.36 -18.45
C ARG A 23 -6.60 24.44 -19.37
N PRO A 24 -6.41 24.37 -20.71
CA PRO A 24 -7.06 25.29 -21.64
C PRO A 24 -8.57 25.05 -21.68
N GLY A 25 -9.34 26.12 -21.81
CA GLY A 25 -10.81 26.08 -21.72
C GLY A 25 -11.44 27.47 -21.59
N GLN A 26 -12.72 27.52 -21.27
CA GLN A 26 -13.43 28.77 -21.00
C GLN A 26 -12.87 29.41 -19.73
N VAL A 27 -12.30 30.61 -19.87
CA VAL A 27 -11.68 31.34 -18.77
C VAL A 27 -12.77 31.99 -17.93
N LEU A 28 -12.88 31.55 -16.67
CA LEU A 28 -13.82 32.13 -15.70
C LEU A 28 -13.21 33.36 -15.03
N TRP A 29 -11.91 33.30 -14.75
CA TRP A 29 -11.15 34.38 -14.14
C TRP A 29 -9.70 34.35 -14.62
N SER A 30 -9.16 35.53 -14.92
CA SER A 30 -7.76 35.69 -15.32
C SER A 30 -7.12 36.82 -14.52
N ALA A 31 -6.00 36.51 -13.86
CA ALA A 31 -5.11 37.50 -13.26
C ALA A 31 -3.69 37.23 -13.73
N GLY A 32 -3.22 38.03 -14.70
CA GLY A 32 -1.88 37.89 -15.28
C GLY A 32 -1.68 36.53 -15.99
N PRO A 33 -0.57 35.79 -15.73
CA PRO A 33 -0.32 34.49 -16.35
C PRO A 33 -1.24 33.38 -15.82
N LEU A 34 -1.98 33.63 -14.74
CA LEU A 34 -2.89 32.67 -14.11
C LEU A 34 -4.28 32.79 -14.74
N ARG A 35 -4.74 31.69 -15.34
CA ARG A 35 -6.09 31.56 -15.92
C ARG A 35 -6.79 30.40 -15.25
N ILE A 36 -7.95 30.66 -14.65
CA ILE A 36 -8.81 29.62 -14.09
C ILE A 36 -9.86 29.26 -15.13
N THR A 37 -9.90 28.00 -15.54
CA THR A 37 -10.85 27.51 -16.56
C THR A 37 -11.94 26.62 -15.95
N VAL A 38 -13.14 26.67 -16.55
CA VAL A 38 -14.29 25.85 -16.12
C VAL A 38 -13.99 24.36 -16.30
N GLU A 39 -13.35 24.00 -17.41
CA GLU A 39 -12.91 22.65 -17.73
C GLU A 39 -11.78 22.19 -16.80
N GLY A 40 -10.91 23.11 -16.38
CA GLY A 40 -9.88 22.85 -15.38
C GLY A 40 -10.48 22.50 -14.01
N LEU A 41 -11.53 23.22 -13.59
CA LEU A 41 -12.21 22.98 -12.33
C LEU A 41 -13.03 21.67 -12.34
N SER A 42 -13.73 21.37 -13.44
CA SER A 42 -14.53 20.14 -13.55
C SER A 42 -13.65 18.87 -13.63
N VAL A 43 -12.62 18.87 -14.48
CA VAL A 43 -11.67 17.75 -14.60
C VAL A 43 -10.82 17.63 -13.34
N GLY A 44 -10.30 18.75 -12.83
CA GLY A 44 -9.53 18.79 -11.59
C GLY A 44 -10.34 18.28 -10.39
N GLY A 45 -11.61 18.66 -10.29
CA GLY A 45 -12.51 18.19 -9.24
C GLY A 45 -12.77 16.69 -9.31
N SER A 46 -13.01 16.17 -10.52
CA SER A 46 -13.17 14.72 -10.76
C SER A 46 -11.92 13.93 -10.36
N LEU A 47 -10.73 14.38 -10.76
CA LEU A 47 -9.46 13.72 -10.41
C LEU A 47 -9.15 13.82 -8.91
N ALA A 48 -9.42 14.96 -8.29
CA ALA A 48 -9.25 15.15 -6.85
C ALA A 48 -10.16 14.21 -6.07
N LEU A 49 -11.45 14.14 -6.43
CA LEU A 49 -12.41 13.24 -5.78
C LEU A 49 -12.02 11.76 -5.99
N ARG A 50 -11.62 11.38 -7.21
CA ARG A 50 -11.13 10.03 -7.51
C ARG A 50 -9.96 9.65 -6.61
N THR A 51 -8.99 10.56 -6.45
CA THR A 51 -7.82 10.31 -5.60
C THR A 51 -8.23 10.17 -4.14
N LEU A 52 -9.15 11.00 -3.66
CA LEU A 52 -9.66 10.92 -2.29
C LEU A 52 -10.35 9.58 -2.03
N VAL A 53 -11.24 9.14 -2.94
CA VAL A 53 -11.93 7.86 -2.85
C VAL A 53 -10.94 6.70 -2.80
N ILE A 54 -9.97 6.66 -3.71
CA ILE A 54 -8.93 5.62 -3.73
C ILE A 54 -8.12 5.63 -2.42
N GLY A 55 -7.75 6.81 -1.93
CA GLY A 55 -6.98 6.96 -0.69
C GLY A 55 -7.74 6.48 0.56
N VAL A 56 -9.03 6.84 0.67
CA VAL A 56 -9.89 6.38 1.77
C VAL A 56 -10.03 4.87 1.76
N LEU A 57 -10.30 4.28 0.59
CA LEU A 57 -10.41 2.83 0.44
C LEU A 57 -9.09 2.11 0.77
N ALA A 58 -7.95 2.64 0.31
CA ALA A 58 -6.64 2.07 0.58
C ALA A 58 -6.30 2.08 2.08
N ILE A 59 -6.53 3.21 2.76
CA ILE A 59 -6.32 3.30 4.22
C ILE A 59 -7.27 2.36 4.96
N GLY A 60 -8.55 2.33 4.55
CA GLY A 60 -9.54 1.42 5.11
C GLY A 60 -9.06 -0.02 5.04
N PHE A 61 -8.61 -0.46 3.87
CA PHE A 61 -8.07 -1.79 3.64
C PHE A 61 -6.85 -2.12 4.50
N ILE A 62 -5.89 -1.20 4.61
CA ILE A 62 -4.65 -1.40 5.40
C ILE A 62 -4.96 -1.53 6.89
N VAL A 63 -5.90 -0.73 7.41
CA VAL A 63 -6.26 -0.71 8.83
C VAL A 63 -7.14 -1.90 9.20
N SER A 64 -8.05 -2.33 8.32
CA SER A 64 -8.99 -3.41 8.61
C SER A 64 -8.42 -4.81 8.39
N THR A 65 -7.36 -4.94 7.57
CA THR A 65 -6.92 -6.25 7.07
C THR A 65 -5.62 -6.71 7.71
N ASP A 66 -5.66 -7.88 8.35
CA ASP A 66 -4.46 -8.58 8.82
C ASP A 66 -3.72 -9.25 7.64
N GLY A 67 -2.49 -8.83 7.38
CA GLY A 67 -1.66 -9.35 6.28
C GLY A 67 -1.37 -10.86 6.38
N VAL A 68 -1.25 -11.42 7.59
CA VAL A 68 -1.07 -12.87 7.79
C VAL A 68 -2.33 -13.63 7.41
N ARG A 69 -3.49 -13.08 7.79
CA ARG A 69 -4.80 -13.65 7.44
C ARG A 69 -5.06 -13.58 5.94
N LEU A 70 -4.69 -12.48 5.29
CA LEU A 70 -4.74 -12.32 3.84
C LEU A 70 -3.87 -13.37 3.13
N MET A 71 -2.65 -13.60 3.61
CA MET A 71 -1.77 -14.59 3.02
C MET A 71 -2.33 -16.01 3.14
N HIS A 72 -2.94 -16.34 4.28
CA HIS A 72 -3.62 -17.61 4.48
C HIS A 72 -4.86 -17.77 3.60
N SER A 73 -5.60 -16.70 3.33
CA SER A 73 -6.75 -16.77 2.41
C SER A 73 -6.29 -16.94 0.96
N LEU A 74 -5.26 -16.22 0.52
CA LEU A 74 -4.68 -16.44 -0.81
C LEU A 74 -4.18 -17.88 -0.99
N HIS A 75 -3.56 -18.46 0.03
CA HIS A 75 -3.16 -19.86 0.00
C HIS A 75 -4.35 -20.83 -0.16
N GLN A 76 -5.43 -20.61 0.58
CA GLN A 76 -6.59 -21.51 0.59
C GLN A 76 -7.51 -21.31 -0.63
N GLN A 77 -7.93 -20.07 -0.88
CA GLN A 77 -8.92 -19.73 -1.89
C GLN A 77 -8.30 -19.55 -3.29
N ALA A 78 -7.14 -18.88 -3.38
CA ALA A 78 -6.44 -18.70 -4.66
C ALA A 78 -5.43 -19.83 -4.96
N ARG A 79 -5.39 -20.87 -4.13
CA ARG A 79 -4.51 -22.06 -4.25
C ARG A 79 -3.03 -21.68 -4.44
N LEU A 80 -2.57 -20.62 -3.78
CA LEU A 80 -1.18 -20.21 -3.86
C LEU A 80 -0.25 -21.31 -3.33
N GLY A 81 0.87 -21.57 -4.01
CA GLY A 81 1.81 -22.61 -3.61
C GLY A 81 2.31 -22.43 -2.15
N PRO A 82 2.47 -23.53 -1.37
CA PRO A 82 2.95 -23.45 0.01
C PRO A 82 4.31 -22.74 0.13
N ARG A 83 5.24 -23.00 -0.81
CA ARG A 83 6.58 -22.40 -0.81
C ARG A 83 6.53 -20.87 -0.82
N ILE A 84 5.72 -20.29 -1.70
CA ILE A 84 5.53 -18.83 -1.81
C ILE A 84 4.86 -18.30 -0.54
N THR A 85 3.79 -18.96 -0.09
CA THR A 85 3.03 -18.55 1.10
C THR A 85 3.92 -18.43 2.34
N TYR A 86 4.69 -19.48 2.65
CA TYR A 86 5.57 -19.47 3.82
C TYR A 86 6.79 -18.57 3.66
N ALA A 87 7.32 -18.39 2.45
CA ALA A 87 8.39 -17.43 2.18
C ALA A 87 7.92 -15.97 2.39
N VAL A 88 6.73 -15.62 1.96
CA VAL A 88 6.16 -14.27 2.18
C VAL A 88 5.86 -14.05 3.66
N LEU A 89 5.24 -15.02 4.36
CA LEU A 89 5.01 -14.93 5.81
C LEU A 89 6.31 -14.80 6.60
N ALA A 90 7.35 -15.52 6.19
CA ALA A 90 8.69 -15.45 6.75
C ALA A 90 9.27 -14.03 6.61
N GLY A 91 9.28 -13.49 5.39
CA GLY A 91 9.74 -12.14 5.12
C GLY A 91 8.93 -11.07 5.85
N TYR A 92 7.60 -11.22 5.90
CA TYR A 92 6.72 -10.30 6.64
C TYR A 92 7.06 -10.26 8.13
N ARG A 93 7.29 -11.42 8.75
CA ARG A 93 7.71 -11.49 10.16
C ARG A 93 9.09 -10.84 10.36
N MET A 94 10.06 -11.10 9.48
CA MET A 94 11.37 -10.45 9.55
C MET A 94 11.25 -8.92 9.46
N LEU A 95 10.42 -8.42 8.55
CA LEU A 95 10.15 -6.98 8.40
C LEU A 95 9.53 -6.36 9.66
N GLN A 96 8.62 -7.07 10.33
CA GLN A 96 8.03 -6.64 11.60
C GLN A 96 9.07 -6.59 12.74
N GLU A 97 10.09 -7.45 12.70
CA GLU A 97 11.16 -7.50 13.71
C GLU A 97 12.27 -6.45 13.45
N MET A 98 12.47 -6.01 12.21
CA MET A 98 13.53 -5.06 11.81
C MET A 98 13.63 -3.77 12.65
N PRO A 99 12.53 -3.08 13.03
CA PRO A 99 12.62 -1.86 13.83
C PRO A 99 13.30 -2.08 15.18
N ARG A 100 13.05 -3.24 15.81
CA ARG A 100 13.70 -3.60 17.09
C ARG A 100 15.18 -3.88 16.87
N GLU A 101 15.53 -4.61 15.82
CA GLU A 101 16.93 -4.88 15.46
C GLU A 101 17.70 -3.59 15.17
N TRP A 102 17.07 -2.66 14.44
CA TRP A 102 17.63 -1.34 14.18
C TRP A 102 17.94 -0.59 15.46
N GLN A 103 17.02 -0.58 16.43
CA GLN A 103 17.23 0.05 17.73
C GLN A 103 18.39 -0.59 18.49
N THR A 104 18.45 -1.93 18.54
CA THR A 104 19.56 -2.67 19.17
C THR A 104 20.91 -2.34 18.53
N ILE A 105 20.98 -2.28 17.20
CA ILE A 105 22.20 -1.91 16.46
C ILE A 105 22.62 -0.48 16.80
N ARG A 106 21.67 0.45 16.82
CA ARG A 106 21.91 1.86 17.17
C ARG A 106 22.43 2.00 18.61
N GLN A 107 21.88 1.25 19.55
CA GLN A 107 22.34 1.23 20.95
C GLN A 107 23.73 0.61 21.07
N ALA A 108 24.02 -0.48 20.36
CA ALA A 108 25.35 -1.09 20.36
C ALA A 108 26.43 -0.16 19.78
N HIS A 109 26.10 0.59 18.73
CA HIS A 109 26.98 1.64 18.19
C HIS A 109 27.13 2.82 19.16
N ALA A 110 26.12 3.15 19.96
CA ALA A 110 26.20 4.17 21.01
C ALA A 110 27.35 3.92 21.98
N VAL A 111 27.46 2.67 22.44
CA VAL A 111 28.45 2.26 23.44
C VAL A 111 29.87 2.31 22.87
N ARG A 112 30.03 2.09 21.56
CA ARG A 112 31.34 2.05 20.90
C ARG A 112 31.79 3.41 20.34
N ALA A 113 30.87 4.32 20.05
CA ALA A 113 31.18 5.61 19.46
C ALA A 113 31.37 6.65 20.56
N PRO A 114 32.33 7.60 20.42
CA PRO A 114 32.35 8.77 21.28
C PRO A 114 31.02 9.51 21.09
N LEU A 115 30.28 9.63 22.18
CA LEU A 115 29.05 10.41 22.22
C LEU A 115 29.39 11.88 21.92
N HIS A 116 28.46 12.59 21.29
CA HIS A 116 28.56 14.05 21.25
C HIS A 116 28.53 14.62 22.68
N ALA A 117 29.00 15.86 22.85
CA ALA A 117 29.06 16.51 24.17
C ALA A 117 27.68 16.60 24.87
N ASP A 118 26.59 16.47 24.10
CA ASP A 118 25.19 16.41 24.55
C ASP A 118 24.68 15.00 24.87
N GLY A 119 25.54 13.97 24.79
CA GLY A 119 25.18 12.57 25.02
C GLY A 119 24.46 11.89 23.84
N THR A 120 24.35 12.56 22.67
CA THR A 120 23.63 12.00 21.51
C THR A 120 24.55 11.22 20.56
N LEU A 121 23.98 10.22 19.85
CA LEU A 121 24.72 9.53 18.80
C LEU A 121 25.00 10.46 17.62
N PRO A 122 26.15 10.30 16.95
CA PRO A 122 26.37 10.86 15.62
C PRO A 122 25.22 10.45 14.69
N ARG A 123 24.45 11.42 14.20
CA ARG A 123 23.37 11.21 13.20
C ARG A 123 23.85 11.42 11.76
N GLY A 124 25.17 11.41 11.54
CA GLY A 124 25.73 11.58 10.20
C GLY A 124 25.39 10.43 9.26
N VAL A 125 25.36 10.71 7.95
CA VAL A 125 25.10 9.73 6.88
C VAL A 125 25.98 8.48 7.03
N ARG A 126 27.25 8.65 7.42
CA ARG A 126 28.19 7.55 7.66
C ARG A 126 27.77 6.62 8.80
N SER A 127 27.15 7.14 9.87
CA SER A 127 26.70 6.29 11.00
C SER A 127 25.45 5.51 10.63
N LEU A 128 24.52 6.14 9.89
CA LEU A 128 23.35 5.47 9.35
C LEU A 128 23.76 4.37 8.36
N ALA A 129 24.69 4.65 7.45
CA ALA A 129 25.18 3.66 6.49
C ALA A 129 25.79 2.42 7.18
N ARG A 130 26.57 2.62 8.25
CA ARG A 130 27.13 1.51 9.06
C ARG A 130 26.02 0.69 9.74
N ALA A 131 25.04 1.34 10.34
CA ALA A 131 23.91 0.66 10.99
C ALA A 131 23.05 -0.11 9.97
N SER A 132 22.76 0.48 8.80
CA SER A 132 22.03 -0.16 7.72
C SER A 132 22.77 -1.36 7.15
N PHE A 133 24.09 -1.25 6.98
CA PHE A 133 24.92 -2.38 6.55
C PHE A 133 24.90 -3.51 7.58
N ALA A 134 25.01 -3.20 8.87
CA ALA A 134 24.89 -4.20 9.93
C ALA A 134 23.51 -4.89 9.92
N LEU A 135 22.43 -4.12 9.77
CA LEU A 135 21.07 -4.65 9.67
C LEU A 135 20.90 -5.57 8.44
N LEU A 136 21.46 -5.17 7.29
CA LEU A 136 21.44 -5.98 6.07
C LEU A 136 22.13 -7.32 6.30
N VAL A 137 23.34 -7.32 6.86
CA VAL A 137 24.10 -8.56 7.13
C VAL A 137 23.34 -9.48 8.09
N ILE A 138 22.74 -8.94 9.16
CA ILE A 138 21.93 -9.70 10.10
C ILE A 138 20.69 -10.28 9.40
N SER A 139 20.03 -9.48 8.58
CA SER A 139 18.82 -9.88 7.83
C SER A 139 19.12 -11.02 6.86
N VAL A 140 20.23 -10.96 6.11
CA VAL A 140 20.65 -12.01 5.18
C VAL A 140 20.92 -13.32 5.94
N ARG A 141 21.71 -13.28 7.01
CA ARG A 141 22.00 -14.45 7.84
C ARG A 141 20.75 -15.04 8.51
N LYS A 142 19.78 -14.19 8.87
CA LYS A 142 18.48 -14.64 9.39
C LYS A 142 17.66 -15.33 8.30
N GLY A 143 17.63 -14.77 7.10
CA GLY A 143 16.96 -15.34 5.93
C GLY A 143 17.49 -16.72 5.56
N GLU A 144 18.82 -16.88 5.49
CA GLU A 144 19.48 -18.18 5.23
C GLU A 144 19.09 -19.24 6.25
N ARG A 145 19.19 -18.90 7.55
CA ARG A 145 18.78 -19.80 8.64
C ARG A 145 17.30 -20.16 8.57
N MET A 146 16.45 -19.21 8.18
CA MET A 146 15.02 -19.45 8.01
C MET A 146 14.74 -20.37 6.82
N ALA A 147 15.43 -20.18 5.69
CA ALA A 147 15.33 -21.05 4.53
C ALA A 147 15.75 -22.49 4.87
N GLN A 148 16.91 -22.66 5.51
CA GLN A 148 17.38 -23.97 5.99
C GLN A 148 16.39 -24.62 6.95
N SER A 149 15.78 -23.84 7.85
CA SER A 149 14.75 -24.35 8.77
C SER A 149 13.45 -24.75 8.05
N LEU A 150 13.07 -24.08 6.97
CA LEU A 150 11.88 -24.42 6.20
C LEU A 150 12.10 -25.69 5.38
N GLU A 151 13.29 -25.82 4.79
CA GLU A 151 13.70 -27.00 4.04
C GLU A 151 13.81 -28.24 4.93
N SER A 152 14.45 -28.12 6.11
CA SER A 152 14.57 -29.24 7.06
C SER A 152 13.23 -29.71 7.60
N ARG A 153 12.23 -28.84 7.66
CA ARG A 153 10.84 -29.18 8.00
C ARG A 153 10.09 -29.84 6.84
N GLY A 154 10.68 -29.97 5.66
CA GLY A 154 10.08 -30.55 4.47
C GLY A 154 9.11 -29.62 3.75
N LEU A 155 9.39 -28.31 3.68
CA LEU A 155 8.54 -27.37 2.94
C LEU A 155 8.52 -27.72 1.44
N GLY A 156 7.35 -28.18 0.96
CA GLY A 156 7.15 -28.51 -0.45
C GLY A 156 7.57 -29.93 -0.85
N LEU A 157 7.73 -30.86 0.11
CA LEU A 157 7.90 -32.29 -0.14
C LEU A 157 6.59 -33.08 -0.09
N SER A 158 5.57 -32.56 0.60
CA SER A 158 4.26 -33.21 0.72
C SER A 158 3.14 -32.17 0.83
N PRO A 159 1.89 -32.55 0.50
CA PRO A 159 0.71 -31.72 0.75
C PRO A 159 0.66 -31.30 2.22
N ARG A 160 0.40 -30.01 2.47
CA ARG A 160 0.36 -29.44 3.83
C ARG A 160 -1.07 -29.27 4.29
N THR A 161 -1.31 -29.59 5.56
CA THR A 161 -2.55 -29.27 6.25
C THR A 161 -2.51 -27.82 6.75
N VAL A 162 -3.67 -27.15 6.75
CA VAL A 162 -3.79 -25.77 7.21
C VAL A 162 -4.32 -25.76 8.64
N TRP A 163 -3.51 -25.27 9.59
CA TRP A 163 -3.86 -25.24 11.01
C TRP A 163 -5.04 -24.29 11.34
N ARG A 164 -5.09 -23.12 10.68
CA ARG A 164 -6.15 -22.12 10.88
C ARG A 164 -6.84 -21.82 9.55
N PRO A 165 -7.88 -22.57 9.18
CA PRO A 165 -8.61 -22.31 7.95
C PRO A 165 -9.33 -20.96 8.03
N VAL A 166 -9.26 -20.17 6.95
CA VAL A 166 -9.99 -18.91 6.81
C VAL A 166 -11.32 -19.25 6.14
N ARG A 167 -12.38 -19.33 6.96
CA ARG A 167 -13.73 -19.63 6.49
C ARG A 167 -14.37 -18.36 5.95
N LEU A 168 -15.02 -18.48 4.79
CA LEU A 168 -15.86 -17.41 4.25
C LEU A 168 -17.16 -17.37 5.07
N SER A 169 -17.48 -16.20 5.59
CA SER A 169 -18.69 -15.92 6.34
C SER A 169 -19.78 -15.37 5.43
N ALA A 170 -21.03 -15.37 5.89
CA ALA A 170 -22.13 -14.71 5.19
C ALA A 170 -21.89 -13.20 5.00
N ALA A 171 -21.14 -12.57 5.91
CA ALA A 171 -20.76 -11.17 5.80
C ALA A 171 -19.83 -10.91 4.61
N ASP A 172 -18.93 -11.85 4.29
CA ASP A 172 -18.04 -11.72 3.13
C ASP A 172 -18.84 -11.78 1.81
N TRP A 173 -19.86 -12.63 1.75
CA TRP A 173 -20.78 -12.70 0.61
C TRP A 173 -21.64 -11.45 0.48
N LEU A 174 -22.15 -10.91 1.59
CA LEU A 174 -22.91 -9.67 1.60
C LEU A 174 -22.04 -8.49 1.12
N MET A 175 -20.78 -8.43 1.55
CA MET A 175 -19.84 -7.42 1.09
C MET A 175 -19.56 -7.56 -0.41
N ALA A 176 -19.32 -8.78 -0.90
CA ALA A 176 -19.11 -9.04 -2.32
C ALA A 176 -20.34 -8.63 -3.16
N ALA A 177 -21.55 -8.97 -2.70
CA ALA A 177 -22.79 -8.55 -3.35
C ALA A 177 -22.94 -7.02 -3.36
N GLY A 178 -22.65 -6.34 -2.24
CA GLY A 178 -22.69 -4.89 -2.15
C GLY A 178 -21.71 -4.19 -3.12
N VAL A 179 -20.50 -4.72 -3.25
CA VAL A 179 -19.50 -4.22 -4.21
C VAL A 179 -19.99 -4.41 -5.65
N LEU A 180 -20.50 -5.60 -5.99
CA LEU A 180 -21.02 -5.89 -7.33
C LEU A 180 -22.26 -5.03 -7.66
N ALA A 181 -23.15 -4.83 -6.70
CA ALA A 181 -24.33 -3.97 -6.86
C ALA A 181 -23.92 -2.50 -7.07
N THR A 182 -22.93 -2.02 -6.31
CA THR A 182 -22.40 -0.65 -6.49
C THR A 182 -21.75 -0.48 -7.86
N LEU A 183 -20.96 -1.47 -8.30
CA LEU A 183 -20.36 -1.47 -9.65
C LEU A 183 -21.45 -1.44 -10.74
N ALA A 184 -22.46 -2.31 -10.63
CA ALA A 184 -23.56 -2.36 -11.57
C ALA A 184 -24.34 -1.03 -11.60
N ALA A 185 -24.62 -0.42 -10.44
CA ALA A 185 -25.28 0.87 -10.35
C ALA A 185 -24.47 1.99 -11.04
N VAL A 186 -23.15 2.02 -10.85
CA VAL A 186 -22.25 2.98 -11.52
C VAL A 186 -22.23 2.77 -13.03
N LEU A 187 -22.17 1.51 -13.50
CA LEU A 187 -22.19 1.19 -14.93
C LEU A 187 -23.52 1.57 -15.58
N LEU A 188 -24.65 1.25 -14.93
CA LEU A 188 -25.98 1.62 -15.41
C LEU A 188 -26.16 3.13 -15.45
N ALA A 189 -25.78 3.85 -14.39
CA ALA A 189 -25.83 5.31 -14.36
C ALA A 189 -24.96 5.91 -15.49
N SER A 190 -23.72 5.41 -15.67
CA SER A 190 -22.84 5.84 -16.76
C SER A 190 -23.44 5.56 -18.15
N GLY A 191 -24.13 4.43 -18.32
CA GLY A 191 -24.85 4.08 -19.53
C GLY A 191 -26.05 4.99 -19.81
N MET A 192 -26.86 5.29 -18.78
CA MET A 192 -28.00 6.21 -18.90
C MET A 192 -27.57 7.66 -19.19
N LEU A 193 -26.40 8.08 -18.72
CA LEU A 193 -25.80 9.37 -19.03
C LEU A 193 -25.14 9.42 -20.43
N GLY A 194 -25.08 8.30 -21.17
CA GLY A 194 -24.53 8.26 -22.52
C GLY A 194 -23.00 8.47 -22.60
N HIS A 195 -22.28 8.35 -21.48
CA HIS A 195 -20.82 8.46 -21.44
C HIS A 195 -20.09 7.23 -21.98
N LEU A 196 -20.77 6.07 -22.02
CA LEU A 196 -20.31 4.88 -22.71
C LEU A 196 -20.57 5.01 -24.22
N LYS A 197 -19.72 5.76 -24.93
CA LYS A 197 -19.54 5.50 -26.37
C LYS A 197 -18.93 4.09 -26.46
N GLY A 198 -19.67 3.22 -27.13
CA GLY A 198 -19.61 1.76 -27.06
C GLY A 198 -18.24 1.12 -27.23
N ILE A 199 -18.19 -0.13 -26.74
CA ILE A 199 -17.23 -1.19 -27.05
C ILE A 199 -16.96 -1.32 -28.57
N ASP A 200 -17.82 -0.74 -29.41
CA ASP A 200 -17.73 -0.66 -30.86
C ASP A 200 -16.46 0.05 -31.39
N THR A 201 -15.76 0.87 -30.58
CA THR A 201 -14.48 1.50 -30.99
C THR A 201 -13.24 0.62 -30.80
N LEU A 202 -13.34 -0.54 -30.14
CA LEU A 202 -12.20 -1.45 -29.95
C LEU A 202 -12.03 -2.46 -31.09
N PHE A 203 -13.02 -2.59 -31.98
CA PHE A 203 -13.03 -3.53 -33.11
C PHE A 203 -13.26 -2.86 -34.48
N GLY A 204 -13.07 -1.53 -34.57
CA GLY A 204 -13.16 -0.76 -35.82
C GLY A 204 -11.81 -0.29 -36.32
#